data_AF-A0A4P8R2S3-F1
#
_entry.id   AF-A0A4P8R2S3-F1
#
_cell.length_a   1.000
_cell.length_b   1.000
_cell.length_c   1.000
_cell.angle_alpha   90.00
_cell.angle_beta   90.00
_cell.angle_gamma   90.00
#
_symmetry.space_group_name_H-M   'P 1'
#
loop_
_entity.id
_entity.type
_entity.pdbx_description
1 polymer ?
#
loop_
_entity_poly.entity_id
_entity_poly.type
_entity_poly.pdbx_seq_one_letter_code
_entity_poly.pdbx_strand_id
1 'polypeptide(L)'
;MSGWSATCTRIGSGYRSRGQAGARVRHAPKHEAWMRLAIAQAQAASAEHDDVPVGAVVVGPDGTVLATGRNERELHADPTAHAEVVAMRAAAAVRRDWHLDDCTLVVTLEPCPMCAGAILAARIPRVVFGAWDEKAGAAGSVLDVLRERRLPQRAEVVAGVLEAECAALLTGFFGERRA
;
A
#
# COMPACT_ATOMS: atom_id res chain seq x y z
N MET A 1 10.35 24.32 -14.36
CA MET A 1 11.36 24.42 -13.27
C MET A 1 10.68 23.95 -12.00
N SER A 2 10.89 22.67 -11.69
CA SER A 2 10.07 21.82 -10.83
C SER A 2 10.34 22.09 -9.34
N GLY A 3 9.28 22.34 -8.57
CA GLY A 3 9.30 22.51 -7.11
C GLY A 3 9.62 21.25 -6.29
N TRP A 4 10.43 20.33 -6.85
CA TRP A 4 10.68 19.00 -6.33
C TRP A 4 11.91 18.91 -5.41
N SER A 5 12.82 19.90 -5.46
CA SER A 5 14.16 19.79 -4.86
C SER A 5 14.18 19.73 -3.33
N ALA A 6 13.27 20.41 -2.63
CA ALA A 6 13.29 20.45 -1.16
C ALA A 6 12.46 19.34 -0.49
N THR A 7 11.38 18.87 -1.15
CA THR A 7 10.44 17.89 -0.58
C THR A 7 11.00 16.45 -0.67
N CYS A 8 11.73 16.12 -1.74
CA CYS A 8 12.24 14.77 -2.02
C CYS A 8 13.23 14.25 -0.95
N THR A 9 14.12 15.13 -0.45
CA THR A 9 15.14 14.79 0.56
C THR A 9 14.51 14.37 1.90
N ARG A 10 13.38 14.97 2.27
CA ARG A 10 12.65 14.64 3.50
C ARG A 10 11.73 13.43 3.34
N ILE A 11 11.45 12.94 2.13
CA ILE A 11 10.58 11.77 1.88
C ILE A 11 11.38 10.44 1.90
N GLY A 12 12.61 10.39 1.40
CA GLY A 12 13.37 9.13 1.30
C GLY A 12 13.88 8.50 2.61
N SER A 13 14.12 9.28 3.68
CA SER A 13 14.82 8.78 4.88
C SER A 13 14.06 7.81 5.79
N GLY A 14 12.75 7.62 5.57
CA GLY A 14 11.82 6.91 6.48
C GLY A 14 11.26 5.60 5.92
N TYR A 15 11.81 5.11 4.80
CA TYR A 15 11.41 3.85 4.16
C TYR A 15 12.51 2.79 4.31
N ARG A 16 13.11 2.69 5.49
CA ARG A 16 14.04 1.60 5.80
C ARG A 16 13.24 0.41 6.27
N SER A 17 13.63 -0.79 5.86
CA SER A 17 13.12 -2.00 6.52
C SER A 17 13.43 -1.89 8.01
N ARG A 18 12.49 -2.20 8.90
CA ARG A 18 12.67 -2.12 10.36
C ARG A 18 13.72 -3.10 10.91
N GLY A 19 14.45 -3.82 10.07
CA GLY A 19 15.64 -4.59 10.43
C GLY A 19 15.29 -5.87 11.21
N GLN A 20 15.72 -7.01 10.67
CA GLN A 20 15.57 -8.34 11.27
C GLN A 20 16.48 -8.47 12.52
N ALA A 21 16.07 -7.91 13.65
CA ALA A 21 16.62 -8.27 14.96
C ALA A 21 15.65 -9.26 15.65
N GLY A 22 15.52 -10.45 15.07
CA GLY A 22 14.59 -11.48 15.50
C GLY A 22 14.24 -12.41 14.35
N ALA A 23 13.93 -13.68 14.65
CA ALA A 23 13.63 -14.73 13.66
C ALA A 23 12.79 -14.20 12.48
N ARG A 24 13.22 -14.46 11.23
CA ARG A 24 12.44 -14.09 10.04
C ARG A 24 11.01 -14.60 10.18
N VAL A 25 10.05 -13.69 10.32
CA VAL A 25 8.63 -14.03 10.30
C VAL A 25 8.34 -14.64 8.94
N ARG A 26 8.01 -15.93 8.91
CA ARG A 26 7.55 -16.58 7.68
C ARG A 26 6.10 -16.18 7.45
N HIS A 27 5.83 -15.48 6.36
CA HIS A 27 4.47 -15.16 5.95
C HIS A 27 3.86 -16.34 5.18
N ALA A 28 2.52 -16.41 5.14
CA ALA A 28 1.83 -17.42 4.36
C ALA A 28 2.22 -17.29 2.87
N PRO A 29 2.53 -18.39 2.15
CA PRO A 29 2.95 -18.33 0.74
C PRO A 29 2.00 -17.54 -0.17
N LYS A 30 0.70 -17.59 0.11
CA LYS A 30 -0.32 -16.82 -0.61
C LYS A 30 -0.14 -15.30 -0.47
N HIS A 31 0.27 -14.81 0.70
CA HIS A 31 0.49 -13.38 0.92
C HIS A 31 1.69 -12.89 0.12
N GLU A 32 2.76 -13.66 0.06
CA GLU A 32 3.91 -13.33 -0.80
C GLU A 32 3.52 -13.33 -2.28
N ALA A 33 2.72 -14.32 -2.74
CA ALA A 33 2.25 -14.37 -4.11
C ALA A 33 1.43 -13.12 -4.49
N TRP A 34 0.49 -12.71 -3.63
CA TRP A 34 -0.28 -11.49 -3.84
C TRP A 34 0.58 -10.23 -3.75
N MET A 35 1.55 -10.19 -2.83
CA MET A 35 2.46 -9.05 -2.73
C MET A 35 3.32 -8.88 -3.97
N ARG A 36 3.76 -9.98 -4.62
CA ARG A 36 4.48 -9.89 -5.90
C ARG A 36 3.63 -9.28 -7.01
N LEU A 37 2.31 -9.52 -7.03
CA LEU A 37 1.40 -8.85 -7.95
C LEU A 37 1.30 -7.35 -7.65
N ALA A 38 1.24 -6.97 -6.37
CA ALA A 38 1.26 -5.57 -5.96
C ALA A 38 2.60 -4.88 -6.31
N ILE A 39 3.74 -5.58 -6.17
CA ILE A 39 5.06 -5.09 -6.59
C ILE A 39 5.10 -4.83 -8.10
N ALA A 40 4.53 -5.70 -8.92
CA ALA A 40 4.47 -5.49 -10.37
C ALA A 40 3.68 -4.20 -10.72
N GLN A 41 2.60 -3.93 -10.00
CA GLN A 41 1.82 -2.69 -10.16
C GLN A 41 2.60 -1.44 -9.71
N ALA A 42 3.35 -1.55 -8.61
CA ALA A 42 4.22 -0.48 -8.13
C ALA A 42 5.31 -0.13 -9.15
N GLN A 43 5.93 -1.14 -9.77
CA GLN A 43 6.93 -0.96 -10.82
C GLN A 43 6.32 -0.25 -12.04
N ALA A 44 5.14 -0.68 -12.48
CA ALA A 44 4.41 -0.07 -13.58
C ALA A 44 4.12 1.43 -13.34
N ALA A 45 3.76 1.82 -12.11
CA ALA A 45 3.48 3.23 -11.78
C ALA A 45 4.69 4.14 -12.05
N SER A 46 5.87 3.73 -11.58
CA SER A 46 7.10 4.49 -11.81
C SER A 46 7.55 4.44 -13.27
N ALA A 47 7.41 3.29 -13.94
CA ALA A 47 7.91 3.09 -15.30
C ALA A 47 7.06 3.78 -16.37
N GLU A 48 5.73 3.81 -16.19
CA GLU A 48 4.80 4.31 -17.21
C GLU A 48 4.51 5.80 -17.08
N HIS A 49 4.45 6.34 -15.86
CA HIS A 49 4.02 7.72 -15.62
C HIS A 49 4.70 8.39 -14.41
N ASP A 50 5.90 7.93 -14.05
CA ASP A 50 6.80 8.60 -13.10
C ASP A 50 6.20 8.88 -11.70
N ASP A 51 5.24 8.05 -11.28
CA ASP A 51 4.59 8.17 -9.97
C ASP A 51 5.33 7.35 -8.90
N VAL A 52 5.07 7.64 -7.63
CA VAL A 52 5.65 6.92 -6.50
C VAL A 52 5.29 5.43 -6.63
N PRO A 53 6.27 4.50 -6.55
CA PRO A 53 6.04 3.08 -6.82
C PRO A 53 5.32 2.40 -5.66
N VAL A 54 4.01 2.59 -5.58
CA VAL A 54 3.09 1.89 -4.69
C VAL A 54 2.07 1.15 -5.53
N GLY A 55 1.84 -0.11 -5.19
CA GLY A 55 0.90 -0.98 -5.87
C GLY A 55 0.05 -1.72 -4.86
N ALA A 56 -1.17 -2.08 -5.28
CA ALA A 56 -2.14 -2.77 -4.46
C ALA A 56 -2.95 -3.79 -5.27
N VAL A 57 -3.46 -4.80 -4.59
CA VAL A 57 -4.40 -5.78 -5.14
C VAL A 57 -5.52 -6.04 -4.13
N VAL A 58 -6.75 -6.19 -4.62
CA VAL A 58 -7.89 -6.63 -3.81
C VAL A 58 -8.20 -8.08 -4.18
N VAL A 59 -8.21 -8.94 -3.17
CA VAL A 59 -8.39 -10.39 -3.31
C VAL A 59 -9.71 -10.81 -2.66
N GLY A 60 -10.51 -11.59 -3.37
CA GLY A 60 -11.76 -12.16 -2.88
C GLY A 60 -11.56 -13.32 -1.89
N PRO A 61 -12.66 -13.83 -1.29
CA PRO A 61 -12.61 -14.85 -0.25
C PRO A 61 -12.05 -16.20 -0.74
N ASP A 62 -12.17 -16.50 -2.04
CA ASP A 62 -11.65 -17.70 -2.71
C ASP A 62 -10.17 -17.57 -3.09
N GLY A 63 -9.54 -16.41 -2.85
CA GLY A 63 -8.16 -16.12 -3.25
C GLY A 63 -8.03 -15.55 -4.67
N THR A 64 -9.14 -15.32 -5.37
CA THR A 64 -9.15 -14.70 -6.71
C THR A 64 -8.85 -13.21 -6.60
N VAL A 65 -7.97 -12.70 -7.48
CA VAL A 65 -7.73 -11.25 -7.58
C VAL A 65 -8.93 -10.60 -8.27
N LEU A 66 -9.63 -9.73 -7.55
CA LEU A 66 -10.78 -9.00 -8.06
C LEU A 66 -10.33 -7.76 -8.84
N ALA A 67 -9.32 -7.06 -8.34
CA ALA A 67 -8.77 -5.89 -8.97
C ALA A 67 -7.34 -5.61 -8.54
N THR A 68 -6.65 -4.82 -9.34
CA THR A 68 -5.33 -4.27 -9.05
C THR A 68 -5.40 -2.75 -9.09
N GLY A 69 -4.46 -2.09 -8.42
CA GLY A 69 -4.30 -0.64 -8.48
C GLY A 69 -2.85 -0.26 -8.25
N ARG A 70 -2.51 0.94 -8.67
CA ARG A 70 -1.19 1.55 -8.44
C ARG A 70 -1.38 3.04 -8.19
N ASN A 71 -0.33 3.69 -7.70
CA ASN A 71 -0.36 5.13 -7.53
C ASN A 71 -0.58 5.79 -8.90
N GLU A 72 -1.58 6.65 -9.03
CA GLU A 72 -1.95 7.37 -10.27
C GLU A 72 -2.15 8.87 -9.99
N ARG A 73 -1.56 9.36 -8.89
CA ARG A 73 -1.64 10.74 -8.44
C ARG A 73 -1.11 11.71 -9.48
N GLU A 74 0.09 11.44 -10.02
CA GLU A 74 0.71 12.27 -11.06
C GLU A 74 0.01 12.08 -12.40
N LEU A 75 -0.40 10.83 -12.70
CA LEU A 75 -1.09 10.50 -13.95
C LEU A 75 -2.42 11.25 -14.11
N HIS A 76 -3.18 11.37 -13.03
CA HIS A 76 -4.52 11.96 -13.05
C HIS A 76 -4.61 13.34 -12.38
N ALA A 77 -3.50 13.87 -11.85
CA ALA A 77 -3.49 15.05 -10.98
C ALA A 77 -4.53 14.94 -9.83
N ASP A 78 -4.77 13.72 -9.35
CA ASP A 78 -5.76 13.40 -8.33
C ASP A 78 -5.05 13.08 -7.01
N PRO A 79 -5.18 13.93 -5.97
CA PRO A 79 -4.51 13.71 -4.69
C PRO A 79 -5.00 12.45 -3.95
N THR A 80 -6.12 11.86 -4.37
CA THR A 80 -6.71 10.65 -3.78
C THR A 80 -6.40 9.37 -4.55
N ALA A 81 -5.75 9.45 -5.72
CA ALA A 81 -5.43 8.32 -6.59
C ALA A 81 -4.22 7.50 -6.07
N HIS A 82 -4.30 7.10 -4.81
CA HIS A 82 -3.38 6.17 -4.19
C HIS A 82 -3.72 4.74 -4.59
N ALA A 83 -2.71 3.85 -4.62
CA ALA A 83 -2.87 2.47 -5.06
C ALA A 83 -4.03 1.73 -4.38
N GLU A 84 -4.21 1.92 -3.06
CA GLU A 84 -5.29 1.30 -2.29
C GLU A 84 -6.67 1.78 -2.76
N VAL A 85 -6.81 3.09 -2.96
CA VAL A 85 -8.07 3.70 -3.39
C VAL A 85 -8.42 3.26 -4.82
N VAL A 86 -7.43 3.27 -5.72
CA VAL A 86 -7.59 2.80 -7.11
C VAL A 86 -8.03 1.33 -7.13
N ALA A 87 -7.35 0.46 -6.39
CA ALA A 87 -7.67 -0.96 -6.33
C ALA A 87 -9.06 -1.22 -5.73
N MET A 88 -9.44 -0.53 -4.65
CA MET A 88 -10.76 -0.66 -4.03
C MET A 88 -11.89 -0.17 -4.94
N ARG A 89 -11.70 0.95 -5.65
CA ARG A 89 -12.69 1.45 -6.62
C ARG A 89 -12.90 0.45 -7.75
N ALA A 90 -11.82 -0.12 -8.28
CA ALA A 90 -11.91 -1.14 -9.31
C ALA A 90 -12.58 -2.43 -8.79
N ALA A 91 -12.26 -2.88 -7.58
CA ALA A 91 -12.89 -4.05 -6.97
C ALA A 91 -14.39 -3.84 -6.72
N ALA A 92 -14.78 -2.67 -6.23
CA ALA A 92 -16.18 -2.30 -6.03
C ALA A 92 -16.96 -2.31 -7.35
N ALA A 93 -16.35 -1.83 -8.44
CA ALA A 93 -16.96 -1.89 -9.78
C ALA A 93 -17.16 -3.34 -10.26
N VAL A 94 -16.19 -4.23 -10.02
CA VAL A 94 -16.31 -5.66 -10.34
C VAL A 94 -17.42 -6.32 -9.50
N ARG A 95 -17.52 -5.99 -8.20
CA ARG A 95 -18.55 -6.50 -7.29
C ARG A 95 -19.93 -5.90 -7.55
N ARG A 96 -20.00 -4.74 -8.23
CA ARG A 96 -21.18 -3.88 -8.32
C ARG A 96 -21.76 -3.54 -6.94
N ASP A 97 -20.88 -3.42 -5.97
CA ASP A 97 -21.18 -3.07 -4.58
C ASP A 97 -19.98 -2.31 -4.01
N TRP A 98 -20.24 -1.33 -3.16
CA TRP A 98 -19.18 -0.61 -2.46
C TRP A 98 -18.66 -1.39 -1.24
N HIS A 99 -19.43 -2.35 -0.74
CA HIS A 99 -19.00 -3.24 0.33
C HIS A 99 -18.00 -4.28 -0.21
N LEU A 100 -16.83 -4.32 0.41
CA LEU A 100 -15.80 -5.35 0.17
C LEU A 100 -15.68 -6.27 1.40
N ASP A 101 -16.85 -6.55 2.00
CA ASP A 101 -17.08 -7.38 3.19
C ASP A 101 -16.75 -8.86 2.91
N ASP A 102 -15.46 -9.22 2.83
CA ASP A 102 -14.88 -10.56 2.65
C ASP A 102 -13.51 -10.51 1.97
N CYS A 103 -13.15 -9.33 1.46
CA CYS A 103 -11.94 -9.13 0.68
C CYS A 103 -10.69 -8.98 1.56
N THR A 104 -9.53 -9.20 0.96
CA THR A 104 -8.23 -8.84 1.51
C THR A 104 -7.59 -7.79 0.61
N LEU A 105 -7.21 -6.65 1.18
CA LEU A 105 -6.36 -5.68 0.48
C LEU A 105 -4.90 -6.02 0.73
N VAL A 106 -4.10 -6.06 -0.32
CA VAL A 106 -2.64 -6.22 -0.25
C VAL A 106 -1.98 -5.00 -0.88
N VAL A 107 -1.03 -4.36 -0.20
CA VAL A 107 -0.38 -3.12 -0.67
C VAL A 107 1.12 -3.09 -0.36
N THR A 108 1.95 -2.57 -1.28
CA THR A 108 3.42 -2.61 -1.10
C THR A 108 3.92 -1.73 0.05
N LEU A 109 3.21 -0.67 0.41
CA LEU A 109 3.56 0.27 1.48
C LEU A 109 2.44 0.36 2.51
N GLU A 110 2.79 0.59 3.77
CA GLU A 110 1.83 0.83 4.86
C GLU A 110 0.83 1.94 4.49
N PRO A 111 -0.50 1.71 4.63
CA PRO A 111 -1.51 2.69 4.26
C PRO A 111 -1.37 4.00 5.05
N CYS A 112 -1.53 5.13 4.38
CA CYS A 112 -1.62 6.45 5.01
C CYS A 112 -2.99 6.68 5.69
N PRO A 113 -3.23 7.79 6.43
CA PRO A 113 -4.49 7.99 7.15
C PRO A 113 -5.72 8.03 6.23
N MET A 114 -5.57 8.58 5.02
CA MET A 114 -6.63 8.60 4.00
C MET A 114 -6.99 7.17 3.57
N CYS A 115 -6.00 6.38 3.15
CA CYS A 115 -6.21 5.00 2.71
C CYS A 115 -6.74 4.13 3.85
N ALA A 116 -6.22 4.27 5.07
CA ALA A 116 -6.72 3.56 6.24
C ALA A 116 -8.20 3.87 6.53
N GLY A 117 -8.62 5.13 6.45
CA GLY A 117 -10.02 5.52 6.54
C GLY A 117 -10.87 4.93 5.42
N ALA A 118 -10.38 4.96 4.18
CA ALA A 118 -11.07 4.40 3.02
C ALA A 118 -11.25 2.87 3.11
N ILE A 119 -10.24 2.15 3.62
CA ILE A 119 -10.28 0.70 3.88
C ILE A 119 -11.42 0.36 4.85
N LEU A 120 -11.52 1.10 5.96
CA LEU A 120 -12.59 0.89 6.94
C LEU A 120 -13.97 1.28 6.37
N ALA A 121 -14.03 2.33 5.56
CA ALA A 121 -15.26 2.75 4.88
C ALA A 121 -15.75 1.69 3.87
N ALA A 122 -14.82 1.03 3.15
CA ALA A 122 -15.11 -0.09 2.25
C ALA A 122 -15.34 -1.42 2.99
N ARG A 123 -15.15 -1.43 4.31
CA ARG A 123 -15.31 -2.58 5.22
C ARG A 123 -14.41 -3.78 4.89
N ILE A 124 -13.21 -3.52 4.39
CA ILE A 124 -12.23 -4.59 4.15
C ILE A 124 -11.76 -5.15 5.50
N PRO A 125 -11.98 -6.44 5.79
CA PRO A 125 -11.65 -7.03 7.09
C PRO A 125 -10.15 -7.35 7.27
N ARG A 126 -9.36 -7.38 6.19
CA ARG A 126 -7.93 -7.73 6.25
C ARG A 126 -7.09 -6.86 5.32
N VAL A 127 -6.00 -6.33 5.87
CA VAL A 127 -4.97 -5.61 5.14
C VAL A 127 -3.63 -6.33 5.31
N VAL A 128 -2.96 -6.58 4.19
CA VAL A 128 -1.61 -7.12 4.12
C VAL A 128 -0.72 -6.05 3.52
N PHE A 129 0.39 -5.68 4.16
CA PHE A 129 1.31 -4.72 3.57
C PHE A 129 2.78 -5.13 3.67
N GLY A 130 3.58 -4.55 2.79
CA GLY A 130 5.02 -4.81 2.68
C GLY A 130 5.86 -3.91 3.58
N ALA A 131 6.28 -2.77 3.04
CA ALA A 131 7.14 -1.82 3.73
C ALA A 131 6.36 -0.98 4.76
N TRP A 132 7.01 -0.63 5.87
CA TRP A 132 6.50 0.36 6.83
C TRP A 132 6.69 1.79 6.29
N ASP A 133 5.78 2.69 6.65
CA ASP A 133 5.90 4.13 6.35
C ASP A 133 6.07 4.91 7.66
N GLU A 134 7.33 5.22 8.03
CA GLU A 134 7.63 5.94 9.27
C GLU A 134 7.12 7.40 9.29
N LYS A 135 6.67 7.94 8.15
CA LYS A 135 6.29 9.35 7.99
C LYS A 135 4.79 9.55 7.99
N ALA A 136 4.06 8.63 7.38
CA ALA A 136 2.62 8.76 7.18
C ALA A 136 1.84 7.47 7.50
N GLY A 137 2.50 6.39 7.88
CA GLY A 137 1.84 5.10 8.10
C GLY A 137 0.78 5.15 9.19
N ALA A 138 -0.41 4.64 8.88
CA ALA A 138 -1.58 4.66 9.74
C ALA A 138 -2.07 3.26 10.14
N ALA A 139 -1.20 2.25 10.03
CA ALA A 139 -1.44 0.87 10.46
C ALA A 139 -0.40 0.40 11.50
N GLY A 140 0.24 1.33 12.21
CA GLY A 140 1.15 1.08 13.32
C GLY A 140 2.43 1.93 13.34
N SER A 141 2.75 2.71 12.29
CA SER A 141 3.91 3.62 12.33
C SER A 141 3.62 4.92 13.08
N VAL A 142 2.76 5.77 12.52
CA VAL A 142 2.41 7.08 13.10
C VAL A 142 1.06 6.99 13.81
N LEU A 143 0.09 6.35 13.16
CA LEU A 143 -1.23 6.07 13.69
C LEU A 143 -1.55 4.59 13.56
N ASP A 144 -2.59 4.13 14.25
CA ASP A 144 -3.12 2.77 14.12
C ASP A 144 -4.63 2.79 13.87
N VAL A 145 -5.02 3.43 12.77
CA VAL A 145 -6.43 3.68 12.42
C VAL A 145 -7.17 2.37 12.20
N LEU A 146 -6.55 1.40 11.51
CA LEU A 146 -7.17 0.13 11.15
C LEU A 146 -7.55 -0.74 12.36
N ARG A 147 -6.93 -0.53 13.52
CA ARG A 147 -7.15 -1.30 14.75
C ARG A 147 -7.69 -0.46 15.91
N GLU A 148 -8.07 0.80 15.68
CA GLU A 148 -8.62 1.68 16.70
C GLU A 148 -9.94 1.12 17.26
N ARG A 149 -9.97 0.88 18.58
CA ARG A 149 -11.08 0.21 19.28
C ARG A 149 -12.35 1.04 19.32
N ARG A 150 -12.23 2.37 19.25
CA ARG A 150 -13.36 3.32 19.27
C ARG A 150 -14.09 3.39 17.93
N LEU A 151 -13.50 2.89 16.84
CA LEU A 151 -14.15 2.85 15.54
C LEU A 151 -15.08 1.63 15.41
N PRO A 152 -16.20 1.75 14.68
CA PRO A 152 -17.17 0.67 14.54
C PRO A 152 -16.66 -0.48 13.66
N GLN A 153 -15.67 -0.22 12.80
CA GLN A 153 -15.03 -1.20 11.94
C GLN A 153 -13.54 -1.27 12.24
N ARG A 154 -12.97 -2.48 12.13
CA ARG A 154 -11.55 -2.77 12.31
C ARG A 154 -11.10 -3.80 11.27
N ALA A 155 -9.82 -3.76 10.93
CA ALA A 155 -9.20 -4.73 10.04
C ALA A 155 -8.08 -5.51 10.74
N GLU A 156 -7.96 -6.79 10.41
CA GLU A 156 -6.75 -7.56 10.67
C GLU A 156 -5.59 -6.96 9.85
N VAL A 157 -4.42 -6.82 10.48
CA VAL A 157 -3.22 -6.26 9.83
C VAL A 157 -2.11 -7.31 9.80
N VAL A 158 -1.66 -7.65 8.59
CA VAL A 158 -0.48 -8.49 8.33
C VAL A 158 0.61 -7.62 7.73
N ALA A 159 1.56 -7.19 8.54
CA ALA A 159 2.66 -6.31 8.14
C ALA A 159 3.91 -7.10 7.70
N GLY A 160 4.79 -6.47 6.91
CA GLY A 160 6.14 -6.95 6.64
C GLY A 160 6.27 -7.98 5.51
N VAL A 161 5.22 -8.21 4.71
CA VAL A 161 5.27 -9.21 3.63
C VAL A 161 6.16 -8.73 2.50
N LEU A 162 7.28 -9.43 2.26
CA LEU A 162 8.32 -8.99 1.30
C LEU A 162 8.82 -7.56 1.58
N GLU A 163 8.91 -7.18 2.86
CA GLU A 163 9.25 -5.82 3.32
C GLU A 163 10.47 -5.22 2.61
N ALA A 164 11.55 -5.99 2.50
CA ALA A 164 12.79 -5.53 1.89
C ALA A 164 12.63 -5.22 0.39
N GLU A 165 11.88 -6.03 -0.34
CA GLU A 165 11.59 -5.82 -1.77
C GLU A 165 10.72 -4.58 -1.95
N CYS A 166 9.69 -4.43 -1.11
CA CYS A 166 8.81 -3.26 -1.15
C CYS A 166 9.55 -1.95 -0.79
N ALA A 167 10.43 -1.98 0.21
CA ALA A 167 11.23 -0.81 0.60
C ALA A 167 12.25 -0.43 -0.47
N ALA A 168 12.79 -1.43 -1.20
CA ALA A 168 13.72 -1.20 -2.30
C ALA A 168 13.10 -0.37 -3.43
N LEU A 169 11.80 -0.55 -3.72
CA LEU A 169 11.08 0.24 -4.73
C LEU A 169 11.15 1.74 -4.43
N LEU A 170 10.80 2.13 -3.20
CA LEU A 170 10.77 3.53 -2.76
C LEU A 170 12.18 4.13 -2.67
N THR A 171 13.11 3.37 -2.10
CA THR A 171 14.50 3.86 -1.92
C THR A 171 15.21 4.03 -3.26
N GLY A 172 14.97 3.16 -4.24
CA GLY A 172 15.45 3.30 -5.62
C GLY A 172 14.87 4.55 -6.29
N PHE A 173 13.54 4.66 -6.32
CA PHE A 173 12.84 5.77 -6.97
C PHE A 173 13.24 7.16 -6.45
N PHE A 174 13.36 7.33 -5.13
CA PHE A 174 13.81 8.60 -4.55
C PHE A 174 15.33 8.76 -4.58
N GLY A 175 16.09 7.66 -4.69
CA GLY A 175 17.55 7.68 -4.84
C GLY A 175 17.98 8.35 -6.13
N GLU A 176 17.39 7.93 -7.25
CA GLU A 176 17.63 8.51 -8.58
C GLU A 176 17.32 10.01 -8.66
N ARG A 177 16.37 10.48 -7.87
CA ARG A 177 15.94 11.90 -7.83
C ARG A 177 16.76 12.80 -6.90
N ARG A 178 17.63 12.21 -6.07
CA ARG A 178 18.56 12.97 -5.21
C ARG A 178 19.93 13.15 -5.87
N ALA A 179 20.25 12.33 -6.86
CA ALA A 179 21.47 12.44 -7.68
C ALA A 179 21.35 13.60 -8.67
#